data_AF-A0A920EQ67-F1
#
_entry.id   AF-A0A920EQ67-F1
#
_cell.length_a   1.000
_cell.length_b   1.000
_cell.length_c   1.000
_cell.angle_alpha   90.00
_cell.angle_beta   90.00
_cell.angle_gamma   90.00
#
_symmetry.space_group_name_H-M   'P 1'
#
loop_
_entity.id
_entity.type
_entity.pdbx_description
1 polymer ?
#
loop_
_entity_poly.entity_id
_entity_poly.type
_entity_poly.pdbx_seq_one_letter_code
_entity_poly.pdbx_strand_id
1 'polypeptide(L)' 'MIKISIIAICFSLLFVVLAWFMLPKFLEQPKYKVVRKENDIEIRKYDKILTSSVKVYGNQYNALRKAFNPCKIYWR' A
#
# COMPACT_ATOMS: atom_id res chain seq x y z
N MET A 1 39.63 8.45 -17.87
CA MET A 1 38.91 8.62 -16.58
C MET A 1 37.46 9.02 -16.78
N ILE A 2 37.16 10.10 -17.54
CA ILE A 2 35.78 10.56 -17.82
C ILE A 2 34.86 9.48 -18.40
N LYS A 3 35.34 8.68 -19.36
CA LYS A 3 34.56 7.58 -19.97
C LYS A 3 34.10 6.53 -18.93
N ILE A 4 34.94 6.23 -17.94
CA ILE A 4 34.65 5.25 -16.89
C ILE A 4 33.60 5.82 -15.91
N SER A 5 33.70 7.11 -15.56
CA SER A 5 32.68 7.79 -14.75
C SER A 5 31.31 7.83 -15.42
N ILE A 6 31.25 8.06 -16.74
CA ILE A 6 29.98 8.08 -17.48
C ILE A 6 29.30 6.70 -17.43
N ILE A 7 30.07 5.63 -17.62
CA ILE A 7 29.55 4.25 -17.56
C ILE A 7 29.03 3.94 -16.14
N ALA A 8 29.76 4.33 -15.09
CA ALA A 8 29.33 4.13 -13.72
C ALA A 8 28.02 4.87 -13.39
N ILE A 9 27.85 6.09 -13.90
CA ILE A 9 26.62 6.88 -13.72
C ILE A 9 25.44 6.25 -14.47
N CYS A 10 25.63 5.80 -15.71
CA CYS A 10 24.58 5.09 -16.44
C CYS A 10 24.16 3.80 -15.72
N PHE A 11 25.13 3.07 -15.16
CA PHE A 11 24.87 1.82 -14.46
C PHE A 11 24.09 2.07 -13.15
N SER A 12 24.46 3.09 -12.38
CA SER A 12 23.75 3.42 -11.14
C SER A 12 22.31 3.90 -11.39
N LEU A 13 22.09 4.69 -12.45
CA LEU A 13 20.77 5.12 -12.87
C LEU A 13 19.87 3.93 -13.23
N LEU A 14 20.41 2.94 -13.95
CA LEU A 14 19.68 1.71 -14.29
C LEU A 14 19.17 0.99 -13.03
N PHE A 15 20.00 0.88 -11.99
CA PHE A 15 19.61 0.23 -10.73
C PHE A 15 18.53 0.99 -9.97
N VAL A 16 18.55 2.33 -10.02
CA VAL A 16 17.50 3.15 -9.38
C VAL A 16 16.14 2.92 -10.07
N VAL A 17 16.11 2.86 -11.41
CA VAL A 17 14.88 2.57 -12.15
C VAL A 17 14.39 1.15 -11.90
N LEU A 18 15.30 0.17 -11.86
CA LEU A 18 14.97 -1.22 -11.51
C LEU A 18 14.40 -1.33 -10.10
N ALA A 19 15.01 -0.66 -9.11
CA ALA A 19 14.51 -0.63 -7.74
C ALA A 19 13.11 0.01 -7.65
N TRP A 20 12.84 1.04 -8.45
CA TRP A 20 11.51 1.67 -8.52
C TRP A 20 10.46 0.74 -9.14
N PHE A 21 10.84 -0.08 -10.12
CA PHE A 21 9.96 -1.10 -10.70
C PHE A 21 9.74 -2.30 -9.77
N MET A 22 10.73 -2.61 -8.92
CA MET A 22 10.61 -3.67 -7.92
C MET A 22 9.80 -3.26 -6.68
N LEU A 23 9.42 -1.98 -6.53
CA LEU A 23 8.45 -1.57 -5.51
C LEU A 23 7.14 -2.33 -5.76
N PRO A 24 6.82 -3.30 -4.91
CA PRO A 24 5.74 -4.21 -5.19
C PRO A 24 4.42 -3.43 -5.16
N LYS A 25 3.72 -3.33 -6.29
CA LYS A 25 2.29 -2.94 -6.34
C LYS A 25 1.38 -4.02 -5.71
N PHE A 26 1.85 -4.69 -4.65
CA PHE A 26 1.28 -5.89 -4.03
C PHE A 26 0.20 -5.58 -2.99
N LEU A 27 -0.11 -4.32 -2.75
CA LEU A 27 -1.30 -3.98 -1.97
C LEU A 27 -2.50 -4.10 -2.89
N GLU A 28 -3.05 -5.31 -2.98
CA GLU A 28 -4.37 -5.53 -3.56
C GLU A 28 -5.37 -4.66 -2.81
N GLN A 29 -5.86 -3.62 -3.48
CA GLN A 29 -6.86 -2.73 -2.91
C GLN A 29 -8.25 -3.30 -3.16
N PRO A 30 -9.20 -3.13 -2.23
CA PRO A 30 -10.57 -3.56 -2.44
C PRO A 30 -11.13 -2.83 -3.66
N LYS A 31 -11.59 -3.59 -4.66
CA LYS A 31 -12.22 -3.02 -5.85
C LYS A 31 -13.49 -2.26 -5.44
N TYR A 32 -13.63 -1.03 -5.94
CA TYR A 32 -14.80 -0.19 -5.69
C TYR A 32 -15.28 0.47 -6.97
N LYS A 33 -16.56 0.83 -7.00
CA LYS A 33 -17.16 1.65 -8.05
C LYS A 33 -17.46 3.04 -7.49
N VAL A 34 -17.03 4.09 -8.19
CA VAL A 34 -17.36 5.46 -7.81
C VAL A 34 -18.79 5.73 -8.25
N VAL A 35 -19.67 6.02 -7.29
CA VAL A 35 -21.10 6.31 -7.54
C VAL A 35 -21.29 7.80 -7.81
N ARG A 36 -20.58 8.64 -7.06
CA ARG A 36 -20.63 10.09 -7.17
C ARG A 36 -19.30 10.67 -6.68
N LYS A 37 -18.81 11.70 -7.36
CA LYS A 37 -17.64 12.47 -6.95
C LYS A 37 -18.01 13.94 -6.95
N GLU A 38 -17.92 14.56 -5.79
CA GLU A 38 -18.19 15.99 -5.62
C GLU A 38 -17.01 16.62 -4.90
N ASN A 39 -16.28 17.48 -5.61
CA ASN A 39 -15.07 18.14 -5.12
C ASN A 39 -14.10 17.14 -4.47
N ASP A 40 -13.90 17.25 -3.15
CA ASP A 40 -12.97 16.45 -2.34
C ASP A 40 -13.59 15.18 -1.76
N ILE A 41 -14.88 14.91 -2.02
CA ILE A 41 -15.60 13.76 -1.49
C ILE A 41 -15.94 12.77 -2.60
N GLU A 42 -15.55 11.51 -2.40
CA GLU A 42 -15.89 10.40 -3.29
C GLU A 42 -16.80 9.40 -2.59
N ILE A 43 -18.00 9.21 -3.14
CA ILE A 43 -18.93 8.16 -2.71
C ILE A 43 -18.58 6.88 -3.46
N ARG A 44 -18.07 5.89 -2.72
CA ARG A 44 -17.59 4.60 -3.25
C ARG A 44 -18.51 3.46 -2.82
N LYS A 45 -18.89 2.62 -3.77
CA LYS A 45 -19.61 1.36 -3.54
C LYS A 45 -18.63 0.20 -3.60
N TYR A 46 -18.58 -0.60 -2.54
CA TYR A 46 -17.78 -1.81 -2.45
C TYR A 46 -18.66 -3.03 -2.69
N ASP A 47 -18.14 -4.01 -3.45
CA ASP A 47 -18.78 -5.31 -3.57
C ASP A 47 -18.60 -6.11 -2.27
N LYS A 48 -19.31 -7.24 -2.12
CA LYS A 48 -19.14 -8.11 -0.94
C LYS A 48 -17.72 -8.69 -0.93
N ILE A 49 -16.98 -8.47 0.15
CA ILE A 49 -15.60 -8.95 0.33
C ILE A 49 -15.54 -9.72 1.65
N LEU A 50 -14.81 -10.84 1.67
CA LEU A 50 -14.49 -11.56 2.89
C LEU A 50 -13.48 -10.74 3.70
N THR A 51 -13.84 -10.38 4.94
CA THR A 51 -12.99 -9.53 5.79
C THR A 51 -12.79 -10.18 7.16
N SER A 52 -11.55 -10.15 7.64
CA SER A 52 -11.24 -10.48 9.04
C SER A 52 -11.46 -9.24 9.91
N SER A 53 -12.18 -9.39 11.01
CA SER A 53 -12.53 -8.30 11.92
C SER A 53 -12.21 -8.67 13.36
N VAL A 54 -11.59 -7.75 14.10
CA VAL A 54 -11.26 -7.91 15.52
C VAL A 54 -11.87 -6.75 16.30
N LYS A 55 -12.52 -7.04 17.42
CA LYS A 55 -13.10 -6.03 18.32
C LYS A 55 -12.19 -5.85 19.53
N VAL A 56 -11.74 -4.62 19.78
CA VAL A 56 -10.89 -4.26 20.92
C VAL A 56 -11.42 -3.00 21.58
N TYR A 57 -11.41 -2.96 22.92
CA TYR A 57 -11.85 -1.80 23.70
C TYR A 57 -10.65 -1.03 24.28
N GLY A 58 -10.75 0.30 24.34
CA GLY A 58 -9.73 1.19 24.90
C GLY A 58 -9.60 2.53 24.17
N ASN A 59 -8.56 3.30 24.48
CA ASN A 59 -8.23 4.54 23.77
C ASN A 59 -7.94 4.24 22.28
N GLN A 60 -8.49 5.06 21.38
CA GLN A 60 -8.42 4.95 19.93
C GLN A 60 -7.05 4.49 19.40
N TYR A 61 -5.96 5.18 19.77
CA TYR A 61 -4.63 4.86 19.24
C TYR A 61 -4.14 3.48 19.72
N ASN A 62 -4.35 3.18 21.00
CA ASN A 62 -3.95 1.91 21.60
C ASN A 62 -4.82 0.76 21.10
N ALA A 63 -6.12 0.99 20.88
CA ALA A 63 -7.05 0.01 20.33
C ALA A 63 -6.68 -0.34 18.89
N LEU A 64 -6.37 0.66 18.04
CA LEU A 64 -5.91 0.45 16.65
C LEU A 64 -4.64 -0.39 16.61
N ARG A 65 -3.62 -0.02 17.41
CA ARG A 65 -2.36 -0.76 17.45
C ARG A 65 -2.53 -2.21 17.92
N LYS A 66 -3.37 -2.42 18.94
CA LYS A 66 -3.69 -3.76 19.46
C LYS A 66 -4.51 -4.60 18.48
N ALA A 67 -5.40 -3.99 17.69
CA ALA A 67 -6.21 -4.68 16.70
C ALA A 67 -5.43 -5.03 15.41
N PHE A 68 -4.40 -4.26 15.06
CA PHE A 68 -3.64 -4.47 13.83
C PHE A 68 -2.84 -5.78 13.81
N ASN A 69 -2.15 -6.10 14.91
CA ASN A 69 -1.36 -7.33 15.04
C ASN A 69 -2.18 -8.64 14.86
N PRO A 70 -3.31 -8.84 15.56
CA PRO A 70 -4.11 -10.05 15.41
C PRO A 70 -4.72 -10.16 14.01
N CYS A 71 -5.15 -9.05 13.39
CA CYS A 71 -5.58 -9.09 11.98
C CYS A 71 -4.49 -9.68 11.09
N LYS A 72 -3.23 -9.24 11.23
CA LYS A 72 -2.09 -9.74 10.43
C LYS A 72 -1.87 -11.26 10.56
N ILE A 73 -2.15 -11.85 11.73
CA ILE A 73 -1.98 -13.29 11.97
C ILE A 73 -3.05 -14.10 11.25
N TYR A 74 -4.30 -13.60 11.18
CA TYR A 74 -5.39 -14.27 10.46
C TYR A 74 -5.24 -14.24 8.92
N TRP A 75 -4.39 -13.35 8.39
CA TRP A 75 -4.11 -13.24 6.95
C TRP A 75 -2.92 -14.11 6.49
N ARG A 76 -2.22 -14.79 7.41
CA ARG A 76 -1.08 -15.68 7.11
C ARG A 76 -1.55 -17.13 7.08
#